data_AF-A0A366R822-F1
#
_entry.id   AF-A0A366R822-F1
#
_cell.length_a   1.000
_cell.length_b   1.000
_cell.length_c   1.000
_cell.angle_alpha   90.00
_cell.angle_beta   90.00
_cell.angle_gamma   90.00
#
_symmetry.space_group_name_H-M   'P 1'
#
loop_
_entity.id
_entity.type
_entity.pdbx_description
1 polymer ?
#
loop_
_entity_poly.entity_id
_entity_poly.type
_entity_poly.pdbx_seq_one_letter_code
_entity_poly.pdbx_strand_id
1 'polypeptide(L)'
;MPTATEFFGFSAHNLGPLTTTFTAPSSCATGTDHIAFVNASDPVRVGNLPTCGPETFGDCLPSGSARDTVLYQTTKWLPGQYFYYSPGIACPSGWRTVGALAHDGEGSSVSGALASPTWRDDGRFPSALPPKEFWLGLLDPSETLAFCCPSDYRADAYGHCVSTLGPTESYTYSEMCLVYDNDRMVPITTFDGTTLGEYQLYSLASATDEPRTTLDDIFLTPTEVAEYWGIGTYVPAIPLIYKEEDVKNATETGSDDNEDDDDTVVVDNSAPSHGGVVSVLGVTLGLLAGVGLMM
;
A
#
# COMPACT_ATOMS: atom_id res chain seq x y z
N MET A 1 -3.92 3.50 -17.39
CA MET A 1 -4.50 2.44 -16.55
C MET A 1 -3.73 1.19 -16.88
N PRO A 2 -3.18 0.49 -15.88
CA PRO A 2 -2.53 -0.80 -16.05
C PRO A 2 -3.38 -1.73 -16.90
N THR A 3 -2.77 -2.31 -17.94
CA THR A 3 -3.47 -3.27 -18.80
C THR A 3 -3.55 -4.65 -18.13
N ALA A 4 -2.59 -4.99 -17.27
CA ALA A 4 -2.57 -6.23 -16.51
C ALA A 4 -3.46 -6.15 -15.26
N THR A 5 -4.29 -7.18 -15.05
CA THR A 5 -5.16 -7.33 -13.87
C THR A 5 -4.71 -8.49 -12.96
N GLU A 6 -3.68 -9.22 -13.37
CA GLU A 6 -3.07 -10.30 -12.61
C GLU A 6 -1.57 -10.36 -12.94
N PHE A 7 -0.76 -10.58 -11.91
CA PHE A 7 0.65 -10.87 -12.07
C PHE A 7 1.09 -11.86 -11.00
N PHE A 8 1.79 -12.92 -11.40
CA PHE A 8 2.33 -13.90 -10.46
C PHE A 8 1.29 -14.64 -9.59
N GLY A 9 0.04 -14.75 -10.06
CA GLY A 9 -1.08 -15.34 -9.31
C GLY A 9 -1.73 -14.36 -8.32
N PHE A 10 -1.29 -13.11 -8.27
CA PHE A 10 -1.88 -12.03 -7.49
C PHE A 10 -2.76 -11.18 -8.40
N SER A 11 -3.99 -10.87 -7.97
CA SER A 11 -4.92 -10.03 -8.75
C SER A 11 -4.78 -8.57 -8.36
N ALA A 12 -4.98 -7.66 -9.31
CA ALA A 12 -4.99 -6.22 -9.10
C ALA A 12 -6.30 -5.60 -9.59
N HIS A 13 -6.99 -4.90 -8.70
CA HIS A 13 -8.32 -4.33 -8.93
C HIS A 13 -8.27 -2.81 -9.01
N ASN A 14 -8.67 -2.26 -10.15
CA ASN A 14 -8.88 -0.82 -10.26
C ASN A 14 -10.21 -0.44 -9.60
N LEU A 15 -10.15 0.40 -8.56
CA LEU A 15 -11.29 0.94 -7.83
C LEU A 15 -11.85 2.24 -8.46
N GLY A 16 -11.34 2.61 -9.62
CA GLY A 16 -11.75 3.80 -10.38
C GLY A 16 -10.81 5.00 -10.16
N PRO A 17 -11.20 6.17 -10.68
CA PRO A 17 -10.40 7.38 -10.52
C PRO A 17 -10.43 7.91 -9.07
N LEU A 18 -9.29 8.39 -8.59
CA LEU A 18 -9.18 9.20 -7.37
C LEU A 18 -8.41 10.48 -7.68
N THR A 19 -9.10 11.39 -8.37
CA THR A 19 -8.54 12.64 -8.88
C THR A 19 -8.73 13.83 -7.95
N THR A 20 -9.56 13.67 -6.91
CA THR A 20 -9.84 14.70 -5.90
C THR A 20 -9.58 14.15 -4.50
N THR A 21 -9.29 15.03 -3.55
CA THR A 21 -9.03 14.65 -2.17
C THR A 21 -10.28 14.07 -1.52
N PHE A 22 -10.25 12.78 -1.24
CA PHE A 22 -11.27 12.12 -0.42
C PHE A 22 -11.15 12.54 1.05
N THR A 23 -12.28 12.83 1.70
CA THR A 23 -12.34 13.10 3.14
C THR A 23 -13.25 12.07 3.78
N ALA A 24 -12.68 11.24 4.67
CA ALA A 24 -13.44 10.24 5.40
C ALA A 24 -14.46 10.90 6.35
N PRO A 25 -15.62 10.28 6.59
CA PRO A 25 -16.55 10.70 7.63
C PRO A 25 -15.88 10.78 9.01
N SER A 26 -16.35 11.67 9.88
CA SER A 26 -15.78 11.81 11.24
C SER A 26 -15.92 10.55 12.10
N SER A 27 -16.86 9.66 11.77
CA SER A 27 -17.01 8.35 12.41
C SER A 27 -15.81 7.43 12.20
N CYS A 28 -14.97 7.70 11.21
CA CYS A 28 -13.78 6.91 10.87
C CYS A 28 -12.53 7.34 11.65
N ALA A 29 -12.62 8.36 12.50
CA ALA A 29 -11.49 8.89 13.28
C ALA A 29 -11.21 8.06 14.56
N THR A 30 -11.35 6.74 14.49
CA THR A 30 -11.15 5.81 15.62
C THR A 30 -9.83 5.06 15.45
N GLY A 31 -8.76 5.55 16.08
CA GLY A 31 -7.42 4.92 16.05
C GLY A 31 -7.28 3.62 16.85
N THR A 32 -8.39 2.95 17.19
CA THR A 32 -8.42 1.72 17.99
C THR A 32 -9.12 0.56 17.28
N ASP A 33 -9.60 0.79 16.07
CA ASP A 33 -10.19 -0.25 15.24
C ASP A 33 -9.09 -0.87 14.34
N HIS A 34 -9.33 -2.04 13.75
CA HIS A 34 -8.34 -2.75 12.91
C HIS A 34 -7.03 -3.07 13.62
N ILE A 35 -7.14 -3.84 14.71
CA ILE A 35 -6.01 -4.20 15.55
C ILE A 35 -5.20 -5.31 14.90
N ALA A 36 -3.88 -5.21 14.98
CA ALA A 36 -2.97 -6.27 14.57
C ALA A 36 -1.85 -6.48 15.58
N PHE A 37 -1.35 -7.69 15.64
CA PHE A 37 -0.02 -7.95 16.17
C PHE A 37 1.00 -7.46 15.15
N VAL A 38 2.01 -6.73 15.61
CA VAL A 38 3.06 -6.14 14.78
C VAL A 38 4.42 -6.52 15.32
N ASN A 39 5.44 -6.57 14.47
CA ASN A 39 6.81 -6.82 14.95
C ASN A 39 7.27 -5.65 15.83
N ALA A 40 7.57 -5.88 17.10
CA ALA A 40 7.96 -4.82 18.05
C ALA A 40 9.25 -4.07 17.63
N SER A 41 10.17 -4.75 16.95
CA SER A 41 11.42 -4.17 16.46
C SER A 41 11.29 -3.49 15.10
N ASP A 42 10.31 -3.91 14.28
CA ASP A 42 9.97 -3.29 12.99
C ASP A 42 8.44 -3.17 12.81
N PRO A 43 7.78 -2.23 13.51
CA PRO A 43 6.32 -2.22 13.66
C PRO A 43 5.53 -1.97 12.39
N VAL A 44 6.19 -1.67 11.27
CA VAL A 44 5.51 -1.59 9.96
C VAL A 44 5.12 -2.97 9.44
N ARG A 45 5.71 -4.04 9.98
CA ARG A 45 5.37 -5.42 9.61
C ARG A 45 4.19 -5.90 10.45
N VAL A 46 3.03 -5.91 9.80
CA VAL A 46 1.83 -6.58 10.29
C VAL A 46 2.10 -8.08 10.34
N GLY A 47 1.84 -8.68 11.50
CA GLY A 47 1.90 -10.12 11.72
C GLY A 47 0.55 -10.76 11.39
N ASN A 48 -0.21 -11.10 12.44
CA ASN A 48 -1.57 -11.62 12.31
C ASN A 48 -2.56 -10.74 13.08
N LEU A 49 -3.84 -10.95 12.82
CA LEU A 49 -4.94 -10.24 13.47
C LEU A 49 -5.41 -10.99 14.72
N PRO A 50 -5.96 -10.33 15.75
CA PRO A 50 -6.54 -10.99 16.92
C PRO A 50 -7.91 -11.61 16.65
N THR A 51 -8.46 -11.42 15.44
CA THR A 51 -9.76 -11.95 15.01
C THR A 51 -9.66 -12.54 13.62
N CYS A 52 -10.45 -13.58 13.35
CA CYS A 52 -10.59 -14.15 12.02
C CYS A 52 -11.75 -13.55 11.24
N GLY A 53 -11.59 -13.51 9.92
CA GLY A 53 -12.58 -12.99 8.99
C GLY A 53 -12.11 -11.69 8.33
N PRO A 54 -12.80 -11.29 7.25
CA PRO A 54 -12.51 -10.01 6.59
C PRO A 54 -12.84 -8.83 7.49
N GLU A 55 -11.91 -7.89 7.61
CA GLU A 55 -12.17 -6.57 8.17
C GLU A 55 -12.64 -5.62 7.06
N THR A 56 -13.78 -4.95 7.30
CA THR A 56 -14.36 -3.97 6.37
C THR A 56 -13.87 -2.57 6.69
N PHE A 57 -13.57 -1.80 5.66
CA PHE A 57 -13.26 -0.37 5.83
C PHE A 57 -14.43 0.54 5.43
N GLY A 58 -15.39 0.04 4.66
CA GLY A 58 -16.62 0.76 4.29
C GLY A 58 -16.34 2.17 3.76
N ASP A 59 -17.03 3.16 4.30
CA ASP A 59 -16.90 4.58 3.89
C ASP A 59 -15.66 5.26 4.49
N CYS A 60 -14.79 4.54 5.22
CA CYS A 60 -13.57 5.11 5.81
C CYS A 60 -12.38 5.13 4.85
N LEU A 61 -12.51 4.49 3.69
CA LEU A 61 -11.58 4.60 2.58
C LEU A 61 -12.31 5.07 1.33
N PRO A 62 -11.60 5.73 0.38
CA PRO A 62 -12.15 5.92 -0.96
C PRO A 62 -12.64 4.56 -1.50
N SER A 63 -13.79 4.52 -2.16
CA SER A 63 -14.37 3.29 -2.73
C SER A 63 -14.36 2.05 -1.81
N GLY A 64 -14.37 2.21 -0.48
CA GLY A 64 -14.09 1.10 0.44
C GLY A 64 -15.16 0.02 0.41
N SER A 65 -16.44 0.34 0.20
CA SER A 65 -17.48 -0.69 0.00
C SER A 65 -17.25 -1.55 -1.25
N ALA A 66 -16.66 -0.99 -2.31
CA ALA A 66 -16.34 -1.74 -3.52
C ALA A 66 -15.17 -2.72 -3.25
N ARG A 67 -14.15 -2.25 -2.52
CA ARG A 67 -13.06 -3.11 -2.03
C ARG A 67 -13.58 -4.23 -1.14
N ASP A 68 -14.40 -3.90 -0.15
CA ASP A 68 -14.98 -4.88 0.77
C ASP A 68 -15.77 -5.92 -0.03
N THR A 69 -16.62 -5.48 -0.97
CA THR A 69 -17.37 -6.39 -1.84
C THR A 69 -16.47 -7.39 -2.57
N VAL A 70 -15.34 -6.96 -3.12
CA VAL A 70 -14.38 -7.89 -3.76
C VAL A 70 -13.82 -8.89 -2.74
N LEU A 71 -13.44 -8.43 -1.54
CA LEU A 71 -12.93 -9.32 -0.48
C LEU A 71 -13.97 -10.34 0.02
N TYR A 72 -15.26 -10.01 -0.03
CA TYR A 72 -16.36 -10.90 0.40
C TYR A 72 -16.93 -11.79 -0.72
N GLN A 73 -16.83 -11.38 -1.98
CA GLN A 73 -17.44 -12.11 -3.12
C GLN A 73 -16.64 -13.33 -3.57
N THR A 74 -15.41 -13.50 -3.08
CA THR A 74 -14.52 -14.56 -3.53
C THR A 74 -14.96 -15.92 -2.97
N THR A 75 -15.85 -16.63 -3.68
CA THR A 75 -16.15 -18.07 -3.45
C THR A 75 -14.93 -18.98 -3.70
N LYS A 76 -13.88 -18.42 -4.32
CA LYS A 76 -12.54 -18.96 -4.39
C LYS A 76 -11.64 -17.99 -3.64
N TRP A 77 -11.05 -18.38 -2.53
CA TRP A 77 -10.07 -17.51 -1.87
C TRP A 77 -8.91 -17.21 -2.83
N LEU A 78 -8.73 -15.94 -3.12
CA LEU A 78 -7.60 -15.45 -3.89
C LEU A 78 -6.66 -14.73 -2.93
N PRO A 79 -5.59 -15.39 -2.47
CA PRO A 79 -4.53 -14.67 -1.76
C PRO A 79 -3.99 -13.59 -2.69
N GLY A 80 -3.54 -12.46 -2.13
CA GLY A 80 -2.85 -11.48 -2.94
C GLY A 80 -3.75 -10.62 -3.82
N GLN A 81 -4.85 -10.12 -3.25
CA GLN A 81 -5.67 -9.08 -3.89
C GLN A 81 -5.06 -7.71 -3.60
N TYR A 82 -4.58 -7.04 -4.65
CA TYR A 82 -4.17 -5.65 -4.61
C TYR A 82 -5.27 -4.77 -5.15
N PHE A 83 -5.37 -3.56 -4.62
CA PHE A 83 -6.35 -2.56 -5.01
C PHE A 83 -5.64 -1.27 -5.37
N TYR A 84 -6.06 -0.59 -6.43
CA TYR A 84 -5.45 0.67 -6.85
C TYR A 84 -6.47 1.63 -7.46
N TYR A 85 -6.10 2.89 -7.58
CA TYR A 85 -6.88 3.92 -8.24
C TYR A 85 -6.15 4.39 -9.49
N SER A 86 -6.84 4.42 -10.63
CA SER A 86 -6.26 4.92 -11.88
C SER A 86 -7.32 5.62 -12.74
N PRO A 87 -7.09 6.89 -13.14
CA PRO A 87 -6.03 7.78 -12.66
C PRO A 87 -6.22 8.12 -11.17
N GLY A 88 -5.15 7.98 -10.38
CA GLY A 88 -5.12 8.35 -8.97
C GLY A 88 -4.04 9.41 -8.75
N ILE A 89 -4.41 10.62 -8.33
CA ILE A 89 -3.46 11.74 -8.20
C ILE A 89 -3.57 12.50 -6.88
N ALA A 90 -4.57 12.18 -6.05
CA ALA A 90 -4.81 12.86 -4.79
C ALA A 90 -4.83 11.87 -3.62
N CYS A 91 -3.94 12.07 -2.64
CA CYS A 91 -4.05 11.37 -1.37
C CYS A 91 -5.32 11.84 -0.62
N PRO A 92 -5.93 10.98 0.22
CA PRO A 92 -6.99 11.41 1.13
C PRO A 92 -6.56 12.54 2.08
N SER A 93 -7.53 13.27 2.62
CA SER A 93 -7.30 14.33 3.60
C SER A 93 -6.64 13.77 4.87
N GLY A 94 -5.57 14.43 5.33
CA GLY A 94 -4.76 13.97 6.48
C GLY A 94 -3.74 12.86 6.13
N TRP A 95 -3.69 12.42 4.87
CA TRP A 95 -2.75 11.40 4.40
C TRP A 95 -1.61 12.05 3.62
N ARG A 96 -0.48 11.36 3.55
CA ARG A 96 0.72 11.78 2.83
C ARG A 96 1.25 10.66 1.95
N THR A 97 1.99 11.02 0.92
CA THR A 97 2.77 10.06 0.14
C THR A 97 3.88 9.47 1.00
N VAL A 98 3.98 8.14 0.99
CA VAL A 98 4.96 7.39 1.80
C VAL A 98 5.95 6.59 0.97
N GLY A 99 5.66 6.39 -0.31
CA GLY A 99 6.53 5.73 -1.26
C GLY A 99 6.05 5.96 -2.68
N ALA A 100 6.97 5.90 -3.64
CA ALA A 100 6.67 6.02 -5.05
C ALA A 100 7.52 5.06 -5.88
N LEU A 101 6.98 4.62 -7.00
CA LEU A 101 7.61 3.76 -7.99
C LEU A 101 7.21 4.24 -9.38
N ALA A 102 8.17 4.73 -10.17
CA ALA A 102 7.93 5.15 -11.54
C ALA A 102 8.53 4.13 -12.52
N HIS A 103 7.75 3.77 -13.54
CA HIS A 103 8.18 2.92 -14.65
C HIS A 103 8.57 3.81 -15.84
N ASP A 104 9.87 4.00 -16.09
CA ASP A 104 10.36 4.89 -17.16
C ASP A 104 10.49 4.18 -18.53
N GLY A 105 10.17 2.88 -18.58
CA GLY A 105 10.11 2.08 -19.81
C GLY A 105 11.26 1.09 -19.91
N GLU A 106 12.49 1.56 -19.67
CA GLU A 106 13.71 0.73 -19.69
C GLU A 106 14.25 0.44 -18.27
N GLY A 107 13.67 1.07 -17.25
CA GLY A 107 14.06 0.97 -15.85
C GLY A 107 12.96 1.42 -14.89
N SER A 108 13.38 1.73 -13.67
CA SER A 108 12.48 2.20 -12.62
C SER A 108 13.20 3.07 -11.62
N SER A 109 12.47 4.03 -11.06
CA SER A 109 12.89 4.77 -9.86
C SER A 109 11.95 4.43 -8.71
N VAL A 110 12.52 4.24 -7.52
CA VAL A 110 11.76 3.81 -6.33
C VAL A 110 12.19 4.59 -5.10
N SER A 111 11.24 4.93 -4.23
CA SER A 111 11.48 5.71 -3.02
C SER A 111 10.54 5.34 -1.87
N GLY A 112 10.93 5.74 -0.66
CA GLY A 112 10.13 5.59 0.55
C GLY A 112 9.84 4.14 0.90
N ALA A 113 8.61 3.85 1.32
CA ALA A 113 8.18 2.52 1.73
C ALA A 113 8.37 1.47 0.62
N LEU A 114 8.19 1.84 -0.66
CA LEU A 114 8.33 0.92 -1.79
C LEU A 114 9.79 0.52 -2.10
N ALA A 115 10.78 1.20 -1.51
CA ALA A 115 12.19 0.86 -1.72
C ALA A 115 12.65 -0.37 -0.91
N SER A 116 11.82 -0.86 0.02
CA SER A 116 12.13 -2.00 0.90
C SER A 116 10.86 -2.77 1.28
N PRO A 117 10.86 -4.10 1.33
CA PRO A 117 12.03 -4.96 1.22
C PRO A 117 12.44 -5.18 -0.23
N THR A 118 13.74 -5.27 -0.44
CA THR A 118 14.29 -5.95 -1.61
C THR A 118 14.15 -7.46 -1.42
N TRP A 119 14.46 -8.23 -2.45
CA TRP A 119 14.58 -9.69 -2.39
C TRP A 119 15.20 -10.16 -1.07
N ARG A 120 14.45 -11.00 -0.31
CA ARG A 120 14.96 -11.63 0.90
C ARG A 120 15.87 -12.78 0.49
N ASP A 121 17.15 -12.67 0.83
CA ASP A 121 18.16 -13.70 0.53
C ASP A 121 18.50 -14.54 1.77
N ASP A 122 17.56 -14.71 2.71
CA ASP A 122 17.81 -15.51 3.92
C ASP A 122 17.44 -17.00 3.74
N GLY A 123 16.80 -17.37 2.63
CA GLY A 123 16.56 -18.74 2.17
C GLY A 123 15.76 -19.64 3.12
N ARG A 124 15.18 -19.08 4.19
CA ARG A 124 14.50 -19.88 5.23
C ARG A 124 13.07 -20.24 4.86
N PHE A 125 12.40 -19.37 4.10
CA PHE A 125 11.03 -19.57 3.65
C PHE A 125 10.86 -19.04 2.23
N PRO A 126 10.06 -19.71 1.38
CA PRO A 126 9.69 -19.18 0.08
C PRO A 126 9.02 -17.82 0.25
N SER A 127 9.48 -16.84 -0.51
CA SER A 127 8.96 -15.48 -0.47
C SER A 127 8.02 -15.24 -1.64
N ALA A 128 6.96 -14.45 -1.41
CA ALA A 128 6.19 -13.90 -2.50
C ALA A 128 7.09 -12.94 -3.31
N LEU A 129 6.67 -12.63 -4.54
CA LEU A 129 7.33 -11.61 -5.32
C LEU A 129 7.38 -10.30 -4.52
N PRO A 130 8.55 -9.63 -4.39
CA PRO A 130 8.60 -8.41 -3.62
C PRO A 130 7.69 -7.34 -4.27
N PRO A 131 7.09 -6.44 -3.47
CA PRO A 131 6.05 -5.53 -3.97
C PRO A 131 6.53 -4.63 -5.11
N LYS A 132 7.80 -4.23 -5.11
CA LYS A 132 8.39 -3.43 -6.19
C LYS A 132 8.26 -4.15 -7.54
N GLU A 133 8.73 -5.39 -7.63
CA GLU A 133 8.67 -6.19 -8.86
C GLU A 133 7.24 -6.52 -9.26
N PHE A 134 6.35 -6.75 -8.29
CA PHE A 134 4.93 -6.94 -8.56
C PHE A 134 4.32 -5.70 -9.23
N TRP A 135 4.49 -4.52 -8.63
CA TRP A 135 3.92 -3.29 -9.17
C TRP A 135 4.58 -2.89 -10.49
N LEU A 136 5.89 -3.09 -10.67
CA LEU A 136 6.54 -2.87 -11.97
C LEU A 136 5.97 -3.76 -13.07
N GLY A 137 5.63 -5.02 -12.76
CA GLY A 137 4.99 -5.91 -13.72
C GLY A 137 3.57 -5.49 -14.11
N LEU A 138 2.92 -4.62 -13.32
CA LEU A 138 1.58 -4.10 -13.60
C LEU A 138 1.60 -2.73 -14.28
N LEU A 139 2.54 -1.85 -13.93
CA LEU A 139 2.61 -0.49 -14.46
C LEU A 139 2.93 -0.50 -15.95
N ASP A 140 2.15 0.22 -16.74
CA ASP A 140 2.53 0.49 -18.13
C ASP A 140 3.73 1.47 -18.15
N PRO A 141 4.54 1.50 -19.23
CA PRO A 141 5.56 2.51 -19.40
C PRO A 141 5.01 3.94 -19.22
N SER A 142 5.76 4.78 -18.51
CA SER A 142 5.40 6.14 -18.10
C SER A 142 4.34 6.26 -16.99
N GLU A 143 3.89 5.15 -16.40
CA GLU A 143 3.03 5.20 -15.20
C GLU A 143 3.87 5.28 -13.92
N THR A 144 3.33 5.99 -12.93
CA THR A 144 3.87 6.09 -11.58
C THR A 144 2.85 5.58 -10.58
N LEU A 145 3.30 4.73 -9.67
CA LEU A 145 2.61 4.34 -8.46
C LEU A 145 3.04 5.24 -7.30
N ALA A 146 2.08 5.75 -6.54
CA ALA A 146 2.31 6.39 -5.25
C ALA A 146 1.47 5.71 -4.16
N PHE A 147 2.07 5.43 -3.00
CA PHE A 147 1.35 4.99 -1.82
C PHE A 147 1.03 6.19 -0.94
N CYS A 148 -0.24 6.31 -0.54
CA CYS A 148 -0.66 7.24 0.51
C CYS A 148 -0.96 6.49 1.82
N CYS A 149 -0.56 7.06 2.94
CA CYS A 149 -0.92 6.61 4.30
C CYS A 149 -1.34 7.80 5.17
N PRO A 150 -2.11 7.59 6.25
CA PRO A 150 -2.31 8.62 7.27
C PRO A 150 -0.97 9.19 7.74
N SER A 151 -0.93 10.49 7.99
CA SER A 151 0.35 11.20 8.19
C SER A 151 1.14 10.70 9.41
N ASP A 152 0.43 10.27 10.44
CA ASP A 152 0.93 9.71 11.70
C ASP A 152 1.25 8.21 11.64
N TYR A 153 0.94 7.54 10.51
CA TYR A 153 1.22 6.13 10.31
C TYR A 153 2.56 5.94 9.59
N ARG A 154 3.14 4.75 9.79
CA ARG A 154 4.33 4.27 9.06
C ARG A 154 3.89 3.22 8.05
N ALA A 155 4.54 3.18 6.89
CA ALA A 155 4.14 2.30 5.80
C ALA A 155 5.17 1.20 5.52
N ASP A 156 4.69 0.04 5.08
CA ASP A 156 5.49 -1.00 4.44
C ASP A 156 5.26 -1.03 2.92
N ALA A 157 6.11 -1.76 2.18
CA ALA A 157 5.90 -1.95 0.75
C ALA A 157 4.73 -2.87 0.40
N TYR A 158 4.22 -3.68 1.34
CA TYR A 158 3.12 -4.61 1.10
C TYR A 158 1.74 -3.94 1.13
N GLY A 159 1.71 -2.63 1.37
CA GLY A 159 0.48 -1.83 1.30
C GLY A 159 -0.23 -1.70 2.64
N HIS A 160 0.50 -1.81 3.75
CA HIS A 160 -0.03 -1.51 5.09
C HIS A 160 0.53 -0.20 5.61
N CYS A 161 -0.34 0.60 6.19
CA CYS A 161 0.01 1.72 7.06
C CYS A 161 -0.27 1.26 8.49
N VAL A 162 0.69 1.42 9.41
CA VAL A 162 0.59 0.95 10.79
C VAL A 162 0.90 2.08 11.77
N SER A 163 0.13 2.13 12.85
CA SER A 163 0.42 2.91 14.05
C SER A 163 0.57 1.98 15.25
N THR A 164 1.68 2.09 15.97
CA THR A 164 1.97 1.23 17.13
C THR A 164 1.23 1.76 18.36
N LEU A 165 0.47 0.88 19.02
CA LEU A 165 -0.31 1.21 20.20
C LEU A 165 0.41 0.85 21.51
N GLY A 166 1.26 -0.18 21.51
CA GLY A 166 2.07 -0.52 22.68
C GLY A 166 2.48 -1.99 22.75
N PRO A 167 3.04 -2.43 23.89
CA PRO A 167 3.38 -3.84 24.10
C PRO A 167 2.11 -4.69 24.26
N THR A 168 2.22 -5.96 23.89
CA THR A 168 1.18 -7.00 24.04
C THR A 168 0.58 -7.06 25.45
N GLU A 169 1.41 -6.95 26.50
CA GLU A 169 1.00 -7.00 27.91
C GLU A 169 -0.02 -5.92 28.33
N SER A 170 -0.14 -4.83 27.55
CA SER A 170 -1.11 -3.76 27.81
C SER A 170 -2.52 -4.07 27.25
N TYR A 171 -2.69 -5.20 26.56
CA TYR A 171 -3.92 -5.60 25.87
C TYR A 171 -4.34 -7.02 26.25
N THR A 172 -5.58 -7.39 25.93
CA THR A 172 -6.17 -8.69 26.33
C THR A 172 -6.15 -9.74 25.22
N TYR A 173 -5.41 -9.51 24.13
CA TYR A 173 -5.36 -10.44 22.99
C TYR A 173 -4.44 -11.62 23.30
N SER A 174 -4.98 -12.83 23.29
CA SER A 174 -4.26 -14.08 23.63
C SER A 174 -4.14 -15.06 22.46
N GLU A 175 -4.74 -14.75 21.31
CA GLU A 175 -4.74 -15.61 20.13
C GLU A 175 -4.56 -14.75 18.87
N MET A 176 -4.04 -15.37 17.82
CA MET A 176 -3.91 -14.81 16.47
C MET A 176 -4.74 -15.61 15.49
N CYS A 177 -5.29 -14.95 14.47
CA CYS A 177 -5.92 -15.63 13.35
C CYS A 177 -4.86 -16.24 12.45
N LEU A 178 -4.90 -17.56 12.30
CA LEU A 178 -4.07 -18.32 11.38
C LEU A 178 -4.88 -18.77 10.18
N VAL A 179 -4.31 -18.57 9.00
CA VAL A 179 -4.88 -19.05 7.74
C VAL A 179 -4.14 -20.32 7.34
N TYR A 180 -4.84 -21.44 7.37
CA TYR A 180 -4.36 -22.73 6.91
C TYR A 180 -4.82 -22.97 5.49
N ASP A 181 -3.84 -23.20 4.64
CA ASP A 181 -4.01 -23.42 3.24
C ASP A 181 -3.22 -24.65 2.80
N ASN A 182 -3.90 -25.58 2.12
CA ASN A 182 -3.29 -26.78 1.59
C ASN A 182 -2.86 -26.52 0.13
N ASP A 183 -1.55 -26.40 -0.08
CA ASP A 183 -0.87 -26.48 -1.39
C ASP A 183 -1.29 -25.45 -2.46
N ARG A 184 -1.14 -24.14 -2.18
CA ARG A 184 -1.33 -23.06 -3.18
C ARG A 184 -0.05 -22.37 -3.64
N MET A 185 1.08 -22.67 -3.01
CA MET A 185 2.37 -22.11 -3.38
C MET A 185 2.99 -22.94 -4.51
N VAL A 186 3.16 -22.33 -5.68
CA VAL A 186 3.87 -22.94 -6.80
C VAL A 186 5.28 -22.39 -6.81
N PRO A 187 6.32 -23.21 -6.57
CA PRO A 187 7.69 -22.73 -6.57
C PRO A 187 8.09 -22.26 -7.97
N ILE A 188 8.81 -21.14 -8.03
CA ILE A 188 9.29 -20.55 -9.27
C ILE A 188 10.80 -20.78 -9.38
N THR A 189 11.20 -21.39 -10.49
CA THR A 189 12.60 -21.77 -10.75
C THR A 189 13.34 -20.74 -11.60
N THR A 190 12.63 -19.84 -12.27
CA THR A 190 13.21 -18.76 -13.09
C THR A 190 12.39 -17.47 -12.99
N PHE A 191 13.07 -16.35 -12.83
CA PHE A 191 12.47 -15.01 -12.87
C PHE A 191 13.42 -14.04 -13.57
N ASP A 192 12.90 -13.28 -14.53
CA ASP A 192 13.66 -12.29 -15.33
C ASP A 192 15.01 -12.84 -15.87
N GLY A 193 14.96 -14.02 -16.47
CA GLY A 193 16.15 -14.70 -17.02
C GLY A 193 17.13 -15.26 -15.97
N THR A 194 16.89 -15.06 -14.69
CA THR A 194 17.70 -15.56 -13.58
C THR A 194 17.12 -16.88 -13.05
N THR A 195 17.97 -17.90 -12.92
CA THR A 195 17.60 -19.15 -12.23
C THR A 195 17.60 -18.94 -10.74
N LEU A 196 16.48 -19.28 -10.10
CA LEU A 196 16.29 -19.17 -8.67
C LEU A 196 16.60 -20.51 -7.98
N GLY A 197 17.08 -20.42 -6.74
CA GLY A 197 17.25 -21.56 -5.85
C GLY A 197 15.91 -22.18 -5.42
N GLU A 198 15.95 -23.40 -4.91
CA GLU A 198 14.78 -24.08 -4.36
C GLU A 198 14.17 -23.24 -3.23
N TYR A 199 12.85 -23.01 -3.29
CA TYR A 199 12.10 -22.20 -2.31
C TYR A 199 12.56 -20.74 -2.17
N GLN A 200 13.11 -20.11 -3.21
CA GLN A 200 13.36 -18.65 -3.17
C GLN A 200 12.09 -17.83 -3.44
N LEU A 201 11.29 -18.25 -4.42
CA LEU A 201 10.13 -17.52 -4.89
C LEU A 201 8.97 -18.48 -5.13
N TYR A 202 7.75 -18.04 -4.82
CA TYR A 202 6.54 -18.75 -5.18
C TYR A 202 5.53 -17.82 -5.85
N SER A 203 4.71 -18.40 -6.73
CA SER A 203 3.44 -17.81 -7.18
C SER A 203 2.27 -18.50 -6.49
N LEU A 204 1.10 -17.88 -6.59
CA LEU A 204 -0.13 -18.42 -6.03
C LEU A 204 -0.96 -19.07 -7.12
N ALA A 205 -1.34 -20.33 -6.93
CA ALA A 205 -2.28 -21.01 -7.81
C ALA A 205 -3.73 -20.76 -7.36
N SER A 206 -4.65 -20.67 -8.33
CA SER A 206 -6.08 -20.65 -8.02
C SER A 206 -6.51 -21.98 -7.40
N ALA A 207 -7.20 -21.94 -6.27
CA ALA A 207 -7.79 -23.13 -5.65
C ALA A 207 -9.32 -23.05 -5.61
N THR A 208 -9.95 -24.21 -5.52
CA THR A 208 -11.41 -24.33 -5.33
C THR A 208 -11.80 -24.55 -3.87
N ASP A 209 -10.87 -25.02 -3.04
CA ASP A 209 -11.12 -25.23 -1.62
C ASP A 209 -11.01 -23.90 -0.88
N GLU A 210 -11.90 -23.64 0.08
CA GLU A 210 -11.81 -22.47 0.94
C GLU A 210 -10.69 -22.68 1.99
N PRO A 211 -9.85 -21.66 2.28
CA PRO A 211 -8.89 -21.74 3.37
C PRO A 211 -9.61 -21.93 4.69
N ARG A 212 -8.94 -22.59 5.62
CA ARG A 212 -9.43 -22.69 6.98
C ARG A 212 -8.80 -21.59 7.80
N THR A 213 -9.61 -20.88 8.57
CA THR A 213 -9.11 -19.92 9.55
C THR A 213 -9.42 -20.41 10.95
N THR A 214 -8.50 -20.19 11.88
CA THR A 214 -8.70 -20.48 13.30
C THR A 214 -7.93 -19.48 14.13
N LEU A 215 -8.46 -19.19 15.31
CA LEU A 215 -7.69 -18.54 16.36
C LEU A 215 -6.80 -19.60 17.03
N ASP A 216 -5.55 -19.24 17.28
CA ASP A 216 -4.55 -20.09 17.91
C ASP A 216 -3.48 -19.22 18.60
N ASP A 217 -2.80 -19.77 19.60
CA ASP A 217 -1.77 -19.10 20.39
C ASP A 217 -0.34 -19.63 20.10
N ILE A 218 -0.17 -20.49 19.08
CA ILE A 218 1.11 -21.14 18.76
C ILE A 218 2.30 -20.18 18.54
N PHE A 219 2.04 -18.93 18.11
CA PHE A 219 3.04 -17.87 17.92
C PHE A 219 3.06 -16.82 19.05
N LEU A 220 2.36 -17.07 20.15
CA LEU A 220 2.24 -16.20 21.31
C LEU A 220 2.86 -16.85 22.55
N THR A 221 4.02 -17.49 22.37
CA THR A 221 4.80 -17.99 23.51
C THR A 221 5.27 -16.82 24.41
N PRO A 222 5.54 -17.04 25.71
CA PRO A 222 6.00 -15.96 26.60
C PRO A 222 7.21 -15.19 26.07
N THR A 223 8.15 -15.86 25.39
CA THR A 223 9.30 -15.22 24.75
C THR A 223 8.88 -14.36 23.56
N GLU A 224 8.02 -14.85 22.67
CA GLU A 224 7.56 -14.08 21.51
C GLU A 224 6.73 -12.86 21.91
N VAL A 225 5.87 -13.02 22.91
CA VAL A 225 5.06 -11.93 23.47
C VAL A 225 5.94 -10.84 24.06
N ALA A 226 7.04 -11.20 24.73
CA ALA A 226 7.95 -10.26 25.37
C ALA A 226 8.95 -9.59 24.41
N GLU A 227 9.41 -10.31 23.37
CA GLU A 227 10.55 -9.86 22.55
C GLU A 227 10.18 -9.53 21.10
N TYR A 228 9.14 -10.17 20.55
CA TYR A 228 8.86 -10.13 19.12
C TYR A 228 7.59 -9.34 18.78
N TRP A 229 6.54 -9.47 19.58
CA TRP A 229 5.23 -8.89 19.28
C TRP A 229 4.95 -7.59 20.04
N GLY A 230 4.34 -6.65 19.32
CA GLY A 230 3.62 -5.51 19.87
C GLY A 230 2.20 -5.46 19.32
N ILE A 231 1.40 -4.50 19.78
CA ILE A 231 0.05 -4.24 19.29
C ILE A 231 0.06 -2.94 18.51
N GLY A 232 -0.57 -2.95 17.33
CA GLY A 232 -0.80 -1.78 16.50
C GLY A 232 -2.21 -1.75 15.95
N THR A 233 -2.57 -0.63 15.35
CA THR A 233 -3.69 -0.52 14.41
C THR A 233 -3.13 -0.38 13.01
N TYR A 234 -3.86 -0.89 12.01
CA TYR A 234 -3.47 -0.78 10.62
C TYR A 234 -4.62 -0.27 9.76
N VAL A 235 -4.26 0.45 8.71
CA VAL A 235 -5.13 0.73 7.57
C VAL A 235 -4.36 0.39 6.29
N PRO A 236 -5.03 -0.06 5.23
CA PRO A 236 -4.35 -0.29 3.98
C PRO A 236 -3.88 1.04 3.39
N ALA A 237 -2.69 1.03 2.79
CA ALA A 237 -2.24 2.11 1.94
C ALA A 237 -3.22 2.30 0.78
N ILE A 238 -3.25 3.52 0.23
CA ILE A 238 -4.01 3.84 -0.99
C ILE A 238 -3.02 3.92 -2.16
N PRO A 239 -3.00 2.91 -3.05
CA PRO A 239 -2.16 2.90 -4.25
C PRO A 239 -2.78 3.77 -5.34
N LEU A 240 -2.06 4.82 -5.73
CA LEU A 240 -2.45 5.75 -6.77
C LEU A 240 -1.59 5.53 -8.00
N ILE A 241 -2.19 5.21 -9.14
CA ILE A 241 -1.49 5.04 -10.42
C ILE A 241 -1.89 6.16 -11.37
N TYR A 242 -0.90 6.89 -11.86
CA TYR A 242 -1.09 8.04 -12.75
C TYR A 242 0.05 8.20 -13.74
N LYS A 243 -0.22 8.97 -14.80
CA LYS A 243 0.77 9.52 -15.72
C LYS A 243 0.99 11.00 -15.42
N GLU A 244 2.11 11.55 -15.88
CA GLU A 244 2.41 12.98 -15.73
C GLU A 244 1.30 13.88 -16.32
N GLU A 245 0.69 13.45 -17.42
CA GLU A 245 -0.44 14.14 -18.06
C GLU A 245 -1.67 14.23 -17.16
N ASP A 246 -1.95 13.21 -16.34
CA ASP A 246 -3.09 13.21 -15.41
C ASP A 246 -2.93 14.32 -14.36
N VAL A 247 -1.69 14.55 -13.91
CA VAL A 247 -1.36 15.61 -12.95
C VAL A 247 -1.50 16.99 -13.60
N LYS A 248 -0.98 17.16 -14.83
CA LYS A 248 -1.10 18.42 -15.60
C LYS A 248 -2.55 18.82 -15.82
N ASN A 249 -3.37 17.88 -16.29
CA ASN A 249 -4.78 18.11 -16.56
C ASN A 249 -5.55 18.53 -15.29
N ALA A 250 -5.19 17.97 -14.12
CA ALA A 250 -5.80 18.35 -12.85
C ALA A 250 -5.37 19.75 -12.36
N THR A 251 -4.14 20.16 -12.64
CA THR A 251 -3.67 21.52 -12.31
C THR A 251 -4.25 22.59 -13.23
N GLU A 252 -4.44 22.29 -14.51
CA GLU A 252 -5.04 23.22 -15.48
C GLU A 252 -6.53 23.45 -15.19
N THR A 253 -7.26 22.41 -14.81
CA THR A 253 -8.68 22.50 -14.44
C THR A 253 -8.94 23.15 -13.07
N GLY A 254 -7.90 23.35 -12.25
CA GLY A 254 -7.98 24.02 -10.95
C GLY A 254 -7.59 25.51 -10.98
N SER A 255 -7.18 26.04 -12.14
CA SER A 255 -6.72 27.43 -12.31
C SER A 255 -7.79 28.39 -12.86
N ASP A 256 -9.02 27.91 -13.10
CA ASP A 256 -10.13 28.77 -13.51
C ASP A 256 -10.79 29.41 -12.27
N ASP A 257 -10.17 30.49 -11.76
CA ASP A 257 -10.81 31.71 -11.25
C ASP A 257 -9.83 32.47 -10.32
N ASN A 258 -9.12 33.45 -10.89
CA ASN A 258 -8.85 34.80 -10.35
C ASN A 258 -7.74 35.48 -11.20
N GLU A 259 -8.12 35.97 -12.37
CA GLU A 259 -7.42 37.12 -12.95
C GLU A 259 -7.90 38.41 -12.26
N ASP A 260 -6.96 39.34 -12.09
CA ASP A 260 -7.03 40.68 -11.49
C ASP A 260 -7.02 40.68 -9.93
N ASP A 261 -6.04 41.24 -9.22
CA ASP A 261 -5.40 42.54 -9.44
C ASP A 261 -4.03 42.63 -8.72
N ASP A 262 -3.17 43.48 -9.27
CA ASP A 262 -1.85 43.89 -8.78
C ASP A 262 -1.94 44.65 -7.45
N ASP A 263 -1.35 44.13 -6.36
CA ASP A 263 -0.63 45.01 -5.42
C ASP A 263 0.37 44.28 -4.51
N THR A 264 1.40 45.03 -4.12
CA THR A 264 2.61 44.55 -3.46
C THR A 264 2.52 44.54 -1.93
N VAL A 265 2.90 43.39 -1.33
CA VAL A 265 3.54 43.15 -0.01
C VAL A 265 2.85 43.64 1.28
N VAL A 266 2.54 42.72 2.22
CA VAL A 266 3.06 42.66 3.63
C VAL A 266 2.71 41.29 4.26
N VAL A 267 3.69 40.69 4.93
CA VAL A 267 3.59 39.49 5.77
C VAL A 267 2.85 39.79 7.07
N ASP A 268 1.80 39.04 7.42
CA ASP A 268 1.50 38.77 8.83
C ASP A 268 0.80 37.41 9.06
N ASN A 269 1.19 36.76 10.15
CA ASN A 269 0.73 35.44 10.58
C ASN A 269 -0.60 35.56 11.33
N SER A 270 -1.67 34.91 10.84
CA SER A 270 -2.79 34.37 11.64
C SER A 270 -3.70 33.50 10.77
N ALA A 271 -3.99 32.28 11.23
CA ALA A 271 -4.95 31.34 10.63
C ALA A 271 -6.41 31.77 10.87
N PRO A 272 -7.44 31.07 10.32
CA PRO A 272 -7.48 30.17 9.18
C PRO A 272 -8.45 30.69 8.09
N SER A 273 -8.15 30.48 6.80
CA SER A 273 -9.15 30.64 5.74
C SER A 273 -9.37 29.33 5.02
N HIS A 274 -10.65 28.98 4.89
CA HIS A 274 -11.14 27.82 4.17
C HIS A 274 -10.87 28.01 2.67
N GLY A 275 -9.74 27.49 2.20
CA GLY A 275 -9.45 27.25 0.79
C GLY A 275 -8.96 25.82 0.67
N GLY A 276 -9.72 24.95 0.01
CA GLY A 276 -9.35 23.56 -0.20
C GLY A 276 -8.14 23.47 -1.11
N VAL A 277 -6.94 23.51 -0.54
CA VAL A 277 -5.71 23.22 -1.27
C VAL A 277 -5.71 21.71 -1.52
N VAL A 278 -5.95 21.32 -2.77
CA VAL A 278 -5.73 19.93 -3.20
C VAL A 278 -4.27 19.62 -2.91
N SER A 279 -4.00 18.68 -2.02
CA SER A 279 -2.64 18.19 -1.78
C SER A 279 -2.23 17.32 -2.97
N VAL A 280 -1.95 17.97 -4.10
CA VAL A 280 -1.40 17.35 -5.31
C VAL A 280 -0.02 16.83 -4.95
N LEU A 281 0.25 15.58 -5.32
CA LEU A 281 1.53 14.90 -5.09
C LEU A 281 2.69 15.80 -5.54
N GLY A 282 3.45 16.35 -4.59
CA GLY A 282 4.66 17.11 -4.85
C GLY A 282 5.79 16.16 -5.24
N VAL A 283 5.83 15.72 -6.50
CA VAL A 283 6.92 14.88 -7.02
C VAL A 283 8.02 15.79 -7.56
N THR A 284 9.11 15.95 -6.81
CA THR A 284 10.34 16.54 -7.34
C THR A 284 11.03 15.50 -8.23
N LEU A 285 10.82 15.59 -9.55
CA LEU A 285 11.59 14.86 -10.55
C LEU A 285 13.02 15.41 -10.61
N GLY A 286 13.97 14.67 -10.03
CA GLY A 286 15.39 14.89 -10.26
C GLY A 286 15.79 14.39 -11.65
N LEU A 287 15.65 15.24 -12.67
CA LEU A 287 16.23 15.02 -14.00
C LEU A 287 17.76 15.05 -13.90
N LEU A 288 18.40 13.88 -13.80
CA LEU A 288 19.82 13.74 -14.11
C LEU A 288 19.98 13.79 -15.63
N ALA A 289 20.15 15.00 -16.15
CA ALA A 289 20.67 15.24 -17.49
C ALA A 289 22.10 14.70 -17.57
N GLY A 290 22.25 13.47 -18.07
CA GLY A 290 23.52 12.92 -18.52
C GLY A 290 23.97 13.66 -19.77
N VAL A 291 24.74 14.73 -19.57
CA VAL A 291 25.46 15.45 -20.62
C VAL A 291 26.42 14.47 -21.30
N GLY A 292 26.19 14.22 -22.59
CA GLY A 292 27.14 13.56 -23.45
C GLY A 292 28.46 14.35 -23.52
N LEU A 293 29.56 13.63 -23.50
CA LEU A 293 30.84 14.13 -24.00
C LEU A 293 31.48 13.06 -24.86
N MET A 294 31.44 13.32 -26.17
CA MET A 294 32.36 12.78 -27.16
C MET A 294 33.80 13.11 -26.75
N MET A 295 34.65 12.10 -26.64
CA MET A 295 35.92 11.95 -27.36
C MET A 295 36.54 10.59 -27.03
#